data_AF-A0A925ZE39-F1
#
_entry.id   AF-A0A925ZE39-F1
#
_cell.length_a   1.000
_cell.length_b   1.000
_cell.length_c   1.000
_cell.angle_alpha   90.00
_cell.angle_beta   90.00
_cell.angle_gamma   90.00
#
_symmetry.space_group_name_H-M   'P 1'
#
loop_
_entity.id
_entity.type
_entity.pdbx_description
1 polymer ?
#
loop_
_entity_poly.entity_id
_entity_poly.type
_entity_poly.pdbx_seq_one_letter_code
_entity_poly.pdbx_strand_id
1 'polypeptide(L)'
;MDKSYFKPFWSYDVPKTEKWLSTMASKGYHLLDVNFKLRIFKFSFNEPKTVVYRITYSKFEEKNLPTGLLLSSWGIQVSNKHWCIMINQNPLSNILNFPARNGILKRNRTIMYVVGIGLWILTVLNSLNVIVAGYIVILLLSASIATAIYTFVKLYLTNKKLRVEVGMIPNSSFYIPIDKLYDKKTGQVITKWKIAWYYSPDRIETWLENMEIQGFNLYGLSNLGSTFNFIKEEPRKIKYCTDFQNNASEDYYEFHKQAGWQLIFTSPFGWQKWTLWSKEYKESETKPELYSNKTDVLKHAKKVAVTFSLMFLPLLLIYLALIVFFILLNNRANPIPPILWMNVFISLIPIIEFGSFSLRAILYYFRLKKKYN
;
A
#
# COMPACT_ATOMS: atom_id res chain seq x y z
N MET A 1 -32.23 6.12 -30.20
CA MET A 1 -30.94 6.12 -30.92
C MET A 1 -29.87 5.66 -29.95
N ASP A 2 -29.14 4.61 -30.30
CA ASP A 2 -28.14 4.04 -29.41
C ASP A 2 -26.78 4.73 -29.61
N LYS A 3 -26.10 5.02 -28.50
CA LYS A 3 -24.75 5.61 -28.52
C LYS A 3 -23.77 4.74 -27.76
N SER A 4 -22.55 4.65 -28.29
CA SER A 4 -21.46 3.91 -27.66
C SER A 4 -20.35 4.87 -27.23
N TYR A 5 -19.81 4.67 -26.03
CA TYR A 5 -18.70 5.45 -25.49
C TYR A 5 -17.55 4.54 -25.10
N PHE A 6 -16.35 4.81 -25.63
CA PHE A 6 -15.12 4.15 -25.20
C PHE A 6 -14.59 4.83 -23.93
N LYS A 7 -14.38 4.05 -22.86
CA LYS A 7 -13.88 4.55 -21.58
C LYS A 7 -12.67 3.75 -21.12
N PRO A 8 -11.44 4.12 -21.55
CA PRO A 8 -10.24 3.43 -21.10
C PRO A 8 -10.09 3.57 -19.59
N PHE A 9 -9.52 2.55 -18.93
CA PHE A 9 -9.26 2.55 -17.48
C PHE A 9 -10.48 2.77 -16.57
N TRP A 10 -11.70 2.51 -17.06
CA TRP A 10 -12.94 2.63 -16.27
C TRP A 10 -12.86 1.86 -14.93
N SER A 11 -12.19 0.71 -14.93
CA SER A 11 -12.03 -0.16 -13.74
C SER A 11 -10.95 0.31 -12.77
N TYR A 12 -10.16 1.33 -13.10
CA TYR A 12 -9.09 1.88 -12.25
C TYR A 12 -9.61 3.04 -11.39
N ASP A 13 -10.71 3.68 -11.82
CA ASP A 13 -11.40 4.74 -11.09
C ASP A 13 -12.91 4.47 -11.14
N VAL A 14 -13.30 3.42 -10.40
CA VAL A 14 -14.68 2.95 -10.33
C VAL A 14 -15.63 4.06 -9.85
N PRO A 15 -15.35 4.82 -8.76
CA PRO A 15 -16.23 5.90 -8.32
C PRO A 15 -16.45 6.98 -9.39
N LYS A 16 -15.40 7.36 -10.13
CA LYS A 16 -15.54 8.31 -11.23
C LYS A 16 -16.40 7.75 -12.37
N THR A 17 -16.28 6.46 -12.65
CA THR A 17 -17.11 5.79 -13.67
C THR A 17 -18.57 5.71 -13.24
N GLU A 18 -18.86 5.39 -11.98
CA GLU A 18 -20.22 5.39 -11.42
C GLU A 18 -20.88 6.76 -11.49
N LYS A 19 -20.15 7.81 -11.08
CA LYS A 19 -20.64 9.20 -11.19
C LYS A 19 -20.93 9.56 -12.64
N TRP A 20 -20.03 9.18 -13.56
CA TRP A 20 -20.23 9.40 -14.99
C TRP A 20 -21.48 8.68 -15.51
N LEU A 21 -21.70 7.40 -15.16
CA LEU A 21 -22.91 6.66 -15.55
C LEU A 21 -24.19 7.35 -15.03
N SER A 22 -24.16 7.82 -13.77
CA SER A 22 -25.30 8.52 -13.16
C SER A 22 -25.59 9.85 -13.87
N THR A 23 -24.55 10.58 -14.26
CA THR A 23 -24.66 11.81 -15.09
C THR A 23 -25.14 11.52 -16.52
N MET A 24 -24.82 10.36 -17.09
CA MET A 24 -25.34 9.97 -18.41
C MET A 24 -26.85 9.70 -18.32
N ALA A 25 -27.31 8.98 -17.30
CA ALA A 25 -28.73 8.71 -17.09
C ALA A 25 -29.54 9.98 -16.80
N SER A 26 -28.98 10.93 -16.05
CA SER A 26 -29.61 12.24 -15.80
C SER A 26 -29.73 13.10 -17.07
N LYS A 27 -29.04 12.73 -18.16
CA LYS A 27 -29.16 13.35 -19.49
C LYS A 27 -30.03 12.54 -20.45
N GLY A 28 -30.67 11.47 -19.97
CA GLY A 28 -31.50 10.56 -20.78
C GLY A 28 -30.74 9.38 -21.39
N TYR A 29 -29.43 9.24 -21.16
CA TYR A 29 -28.66 8.10 -21.67
C TYR A 29 -28.62 6.97 -20.64
N HIS A 30 -29.46 5.95 -20.85
CA HIS A 30 -29.55 4.78 -19.97
C HIS A 30 -28.60 3.69 -20.42
N LEU A 31 -27.87 3.11 -19.48
CA LEU A 31 -26.90 2.07 -19.79
C LEU A 31 -27.62 0.80 -20.27
N LEU A 32 -27.33 0.36 -21.50
CA LEU A 32 -27.93 -0.82 -22.11
C LEU A 32 -27.03 -2.05 -21.97
N ASP A 33 -25.74 -1.91 -22.27
CA ASP A 33 -24.77 -3.01 -22.22
C ASP A 33 -23.34 -2.47 -22.05
N VAL A 34 -22.43 -3.32 -21.59
CA VAL A 34 -21.01 -3.02 -21.45
C VAL A 34 -20.16 -4.18 -21.95
N ASN A 35 -19.38 -3.91 -22.99
CA ASN A 35 -18.28 -4.79 -23.34
C ASN A 35 -17.07 -4.45 -22.46
N PHE A 36 -16.92 -5.13 -21.32
CA PHE A 36 -15.86 -4.84 -20.36
C PHE A 36 -14.44 -5.07 -20.90
N LYS A 37 -14.27 -6.00 -21.85
CA LYS A 37 -12.97 -6.29 -22.50
C LYS A 37 -12.55 -5.16 -23.44
N LEU A 38 -13.47 -4.73 -24.31
CA LEU A 38 -13.26 -3.62 -25.24
C LEU A 38 -13.43 -2.24 -24.59
N ARG A 39 -13.93 -2.18 -23.35
CA ARG A 39 -14.15 -0.95 -22.56
C ARG A 39 -15.16 0.00 -23.22
N ILE A 40 -16.17 -0.57 -23.87
CA ILE A 40 -17.22 0.16 -24.59
C ILE A 40 -18.52 0.04 -23.80
N PHE A 41 -19.13 1.19 -23.52
CA PHE A 41 -20.42 1.31 -22.83
C PHE A 41 -21.47 1.74 -23.86
N LYS A 42 -22.53 0.95 -23.99
CA LYS A 42 -23.65 1.21 -24.91
C LYS A 42 -24.82 1.79 -24.13
N PHE A 43 -25.45 2.81 -24.69
CA PHE A 43 -26.56 3.52 -24.07
C PHE A 43 -27.71 3.64 -25.05
N SER A 44 -28.94 3.55 -24.52
CA SER A 44 -30.15 3.95 -25.21
C SER A 44 -30.61 5.32 -24.68
N PHE A 45 -31.11 6.16 -25.59
CA PHE A 45 -31.65 7.46 -25.23
C PHE A 45 -33.15 7.35 -24.89
N ASN A 46 -33.50 7.60 -23.63
CA ASN A 46 -34.87 7.65 -23.11
C ASN A 46 -35.03 8.91 -22.21
N GLU A 47 -36.14 9.00 -21.47
CA GLU A 47 -36.38 10.11 -20.54
C GLU A 47 -35.28 10.22 -19.46
N PRO A 48 -34.81 11.44 -19.14
CA PRO A 48 -33.85 11.65 -18.05
C PRO A 48 -34.32 11.06 -16.72
N LYS A 49 -33.48 10.27 -16.06
CA LYS A 49 -33.74 9.77 -14.70
C LYS A 49 -32.54 9.96 -13.79
N THR A 50 -32.81 10.31 -12.55
CA THR A 50 -31.81 10.31 -11.48
C THR A 50 -31.71 8.90 -10.94
N VAL A 51 -30.62 8.21 -11.29
CA VAL A 51 -30.33 6.85 -10.82
C VAL A 51 -28.91 6.78 -10.28
N VAL A 52 -28.68 5.88 -9.34
CA VAL A 52 -27.37 5.61 -8.76
C VAL A 52 -26.84 4.31 -9.33
N TYR A 53 -25.67 4.38 -9.97
CA TYR A 53 -24.95 3.18 -10.43
C TYR A 53 -23.88 2.76 -9.43
N ARG A 54 -23.74 1.45 -9.23
CA ARG A 54 -22.65 0.85 -8.46
C ARG A 54 -22.02 -0.31 -9.21
N ILE A 55 -20.70 -0.30 -9.31
CA ILE A 55 -19.92 -1.34 -9.95
C ILE A 55 -19.36 -2.26 -8.86
N THR A 56 -19.49 -3.56 -9.04
CA THR A 56 -18.92 -4.56 -8.14
C THR A 56 -18.00 -5.51 -8.90
N TYR A 57 -17.07 -6.13 -8.16
CA TYR A 57 -16.18 -7.16 -8.69
C TYR A 57 -16.40 -8.49 -7.97
N SER A 58 -17.50 -9.15 -8.31
CA SER A 58 -17.89 -10.45 -7.77
C SER A 58 -18.72 -11.20 -8.79
N LYS A 59 -18.71 -12.53 -8.70
CA LYS A 59 -19.61 -13.35 -9.50
C LYS A 59 -21.02 -13.16 -8.94
N PHE A 60 -21.86 -12.43 -9.64
CA PHE A 60 -23.29 -12.36 -9.37
C PHE A 60 -24.03 -12.95 -10.58
N GLU A 61 -24.85 -13.96 -10.30
CA GLU A 61 -25.90 -14.40 -11.22
C GLU A 61 -27.18 -13.63 -10.86
N GLU A 62 -27.99 -13.25 -11.85
CA GLU A 62 -29.21 -12.45 -11.66
C GLU A 62 -30.17 -13.05 -10.62
N LYS A 63 -30.15 -14.37 -10.44
CA LYS A 63 -31.00 -15.09 -9.48
C LYS A 63 -30.45 -15.13 -8.04
N ASN A 64 -29.22 -14.66 -7.81
CA ASN A 64 -28.49 -14.85 -6.55
C ASN A 64 -28.00 -13.50 -5.96
N LEU A 65 -28.86 -12.50 -5.94
CA LEU A 65 -28.61 -11.26 -5.20
C LEU A 65 -28.82 -11.47 -3.70
N PRO A 66 -27.91 -11.01 -2.82
CA PRO A 66 -28.13 -11.04 -1.38
C PRO A 66 -29.42 -10.31 -1.01
N THR A 67 -30.21 -10.89 -0.10
CA THR A 67 -31.51 -10.36 0.34
C THR A 67 -31.45 -8.90 0.78
N GLY A 68 -30.37 -8.49 1.46
CA GLY A 68 -30.18 -7.09 1.89
C GLY A 68 -30.06 -6.07 0.75
N LEU A 69 -29.55 -6.48 -0.42
CA LEU A 69 -29.47 -5.63 -1.62
C LEU A 69 -30.81 -5.55 -2.35
N LEU A 70 -31.54 -6.67 -2.42
CA LEU A 70 -32.91 -6.70 -2.97
C LEU A 70 -33.85 -5.79 -2.15
N LEU A 71 -33.79 -5.89 -0.82
CA LEU A 71 -34.56 -5.02 0.10
C LEU A 71 -34.20 -3.53 -0.08
N SER A 72 -32.98 -3.23 -0.49
CA SER A 72 -32.54 -1.86 -0.75
C SER A 72 -32.79 -1.41 -2.21
N SER A 73 -33.61 -2.16 -2.97
CA SER A 73 -33.99 -1.85 -4.36
C SER A 73 -32.82 -1.82 -5.36
N TRP A 74 -31.77 -2.60 -5.12
CA TRP A 74 -30.70 -2.78 -6.10
C TRP A 74 -31.09 -3.80 -7.17
N GLY A 75 -31.04 -3.39 -8.44
CA GLY A 75 -31.13 -4.28 -9.60
C GLY A 75 -29.78 -4.46 -10.28
N ILE A 76 -29.57 -5.58 -10.98
CA ILE A 76 -28.42 -5.77 -11.88
C ILE A 76 -28.80 -5.17 -13.24
N GLN A 77 -27.98 -4.25 -13.75
CA GLN A 77 -28.17 -3.67 -15.08
C GLN A 77 -27.36 -4.43 -16.14
N VAL A 78 -26.09 -4.74 -15.83
CA VAL A 78 -25.18 -5.47 -16.73
C VAL A 78 -24.25 -6.33 -15.87
N SER A 79 -24.10 -7.61 -16.20
CA SER A 79 -23.14 -8.50 -15.55
C SER A 79 -22.33 -9.29 -16.57
N ASN A 80 -21.03 -9.45 -16.34
CA ASN A 80 -20.15 -10.30 -17.14
C ASN A 80 -18.99 -10.84 -16.31
N LYS A 81 -18.96 -12.16 -16.13
CA LYS A 81 -17.98 -12.91 -15.32
C LYS A 81 -17.86 -12.38 -13.89
N HIS A 82 -16.96 -11.43 -13.68
CA HIS A 82 -16.65 -10.87 -12.37
C HIS A 82 -17.11 -9.42 -12.23
N TRP A 83 -17.44 -8.73 -13.33
CA TRP A 83 -17.90 -7.35 -13.28
C TRP A 83 -19.40 -7.31 -13.32
N CYS A 84 -19.98 -6.57 -12.39
CA CYS A 84 -21.41 -6.32 -12.35
C CYS A 84 -21.65 -4.82 -12.14
N ILE A 85 -22.58 -4.25 -12.91
CA ILE A 85 -23.07 -2.89 -12.77
C ILE A 85 -24.50 -3.00 -12.26
N MET A 86 -24.71 -2.48 -11.07
CA MET A 86 -25.97 -2.44 -10.36
C MET A 86 -26.55 -1.04 -10.44
N ILE A 87 -27.88 -0.95 -10.45
CA ILE A 87 -28.64 0.29 -10.53
C ILE A 87 -29.61 0.36 -9.36
N ASN A 88 -29.78 1.57 -8.83
CA ASN A 88 -30.79 1.90 -7.84
C ASN A 88 -31.49 3.19 -8.26
N GLN A 89 -32.82 3.21 -8.18
CA GLN A 89 -33.63 4.37 -8.56
C GLN A 89 -33.85 5.35 -7.40
N ASN A 90 -33.57 4.92 -6.17
CA ASN A 90 -33.72 5.77 -4.99
C ASN A 90 -32.61 6.83 -4.93
N PRO A 91 -32.91 8.02 -4.39
CA PRO A 91 -31.90 9.02 -4.08
C PRO A 91 -30.84 8.46 -3.12
N LEU A 92 -29.59 8.91 -3.27
CA LEU A 92 -28.44 8.36 -2.53
C LEU A 92 -28.60 8.45 -1.00
N SER A 93 -29.37 9.43 -0.49
CA SER A 93 -29.69 9.60 0.93
C SER A 93 -30.58 8.49 1.51
N ASN A 94 -31.37 7.81 0.68
CA ASN A 94 -32.39 6.85 1.11
C ASN A 94 -31.90 5.40 0.96
N ILE A 95 -30.67 5.20 0.48
CA ILE A 95 -30.09 3.87 0.28
C ILE A 95 -29.43 3.43 1.58
N LEU A 96 -30.02 2.43 2.25
CA LEU A 96 -29.50 1.90 3.51
C LEU A 96 -28.29 0.99 3.31
N ASN A 97 -28.38 0.04 2.37
CA ASN A 97 -27.30 -0.91 2.10
C ASN A 97 -26.67 -0.69 0.74
N PHE A 98 -25.34 -0.69 0.69
CA PHE A 98 -24.56 -0.61 -0.54
C PHE A 98 -23.93 -1.96 -0.90
N PRO A 99 -23.74 -2.25 -2.20
CA PRO A 99 -23.02 -3.44 -2.62
C PRO A 99 -21.58 -3.47 -2.11
N ALA A 100 -21.11 -4.65 -1.69
CA ALA A 100 -19.76 -4.83 -1.16
C ALA A 100 -18.66 -4.44 -2.16
N ARG A 101 -17.61 -3.77 -1.69
CA ARG A 101 -16.47 -3.32 -2.51
C ARG A 101 -15.22 -4.19 -2.41
N ASN A 102 -15.25 -5.22 -1.55
CA ASN A 102 -14.09 -6.03 -1.20
C ASN A 102 -13.45 -6.69 -2.43
N GLY A 103 -14.26 -7.11 -3.39
CA GLY A 103 -13.79 -7.68 -4.64
C GLY A 103 -12.94 -6.70 -5.48
N ILE A 104 -13.36 -5.43 -5.58
CA ILE A 104 -12.61 -4.39 -6.32
C ILE A 104 -11.30 -4.09 -5.60
N LEU A 105 -11.35 -3.93 -4.28
CA LEU A 105 -10.17 -3.69 -3.45
C LEU A 105 -9.15 -4.83 -3.59
N LYS A 106 -9.60 -6.09 -3.54
CA LYS A 106 -8.77 -7.27 -3.73
C LYS A 106 -8.13 -7.29 -5.12
N ARG A 107 -8.92 -7.07 -6.17
CA ARG A 107 -8.42 -7.00 -7.55
C ARG A 107 -7.38 -5.88 -7.71
N ASN A 108 -7.69 -4.67 -7.28
CA ASN A 108 -6.78 -3.54 -7.43
C ASN A 108 -5.48 -3.77 -6.66
N ARG A 109 -5.53 -4.40 -5.49
CA ARG A 109 -4.33 -4.82 -4.75
C ARG A 109 -3.50 -5.84 -5.55
N THR A 110 -4.13 -6.82 -6.19
CA THR A 110 -3.43 -7.78 -7.07
C THR A 110 -2.80 -7.08 -8.28
N ILE A 111 -3.48 -6.13 -8.91
CA ILE A 111 -2.90 -5.36 -10.03
C ILE A 111 -1.72 -4.52 -9.54
N MET A 112 -1.88 -3.80 -8.44
CA MET A 112 -0.77 -3.06 -7.82
C MET A 112 0.40 -3.99 -7.49
N TYR A 113 0.13 -5.23 -7.11
CA TYR A 113 1.15 -6.27 -6.89
C TYR A 113 1.95 -6.58 -8.16
N VAL A 114 1.26 -6.96 -9.23
CA VAL A 114 1.89 -7.27 -10.50
C VAL A 114 2.64 -6.05 -11.07
N VAL A 115 2.03 -4.87 -11.02
CA VAL A 115 2.62 -3.62 -11.51
C VAL A 115 3.86 -3.24 -10.70
N GLY A 116 3.85 -3.41 -9.38
CA GLY A 116 5.02 -3.13 -8.57
C GLY A 116 6.18 -4.09 -8.86
N ILE A 117 5.90 -5.38 -9.10
CA ILE A 117 6.94 -6.35 -9.47
C ILE A 117 7.50 -5.98 -10.83
N GLY A 118 6.62 -5.66 -11.79
CA GLY A 118 7.00 -5.16 -13.09
C GLY A 118 7.86 -3.90 -13.00
N LEU A 119 7.51 -2.93 -12.15
CA LEU A 119 8.30 -1.73 -11.89
C LEU A 119 9.70 -2.07 -11.37
N TRP A 120 9.78 -2.99 -10.40
CA TRP A 120 11.05 -3.42 -9.84
C TRP A 120 11.94 -4.10 -10.90
N ILE A 121 11.37 -5.03 -11.69
CA ILE A 121 12.08 -5.68 -12.80
C ILE A 121 12.53 -4.63 -13.83
N LEU A 122 11.64 -3.72 -14.24
CA LEU A 122 11.94 -2.66 -15.20
C LEU A 122 13.04 -1.74 -14.69
N THR A 123 13.10 -1.47 -13.39
CA THR A 123 14.14 -0.63 -12.79
C THR A 123 15.50 -1.34 -12.82
N VAL A 124 15.53 -2.64 -12.47
CA VAL A 124 16.73 -3.47 -12.61
C VAL A 124 17.18 -3.52 -14.08
N LEU A 125 16.27 -3.83 -15.00
CA LEU A 125 16.56 -3.84 -16.44
C LEU A 125 17.02 -2.47 -16.95
N ASN A 126 16.44 -1.36 -16.49
CA ASN A 126 16.87 -0.02 -16.90
C ASN A 126 18.32 0.24 -16.43
N SER A 127 18.67 -0.15 -15.20
CA SER A 127 20.06 -0.08 -14.71
C SER A 127 21.03 -0.93 -15.53
N LEU A 128 20.57 -2.04 -16.12
CA LEU A 128 21.35 -2.84 -17.08
C LEU A 128 21.45 -2.19 -18.46
N ASN A 129 20.42 -1.46 -18.90
CA ASN A 129 20.29 -0.96 -20.28
C ASN A 129 20.97 0.40 -20.52
N VAL A 130 21.22 1.19 -19.46
CA VAL A 130 22.10 2.39 -19.53
C VAL A 130 23.49 2.07 -20.11
N ILE A 131 23.82 0.78 -20.19
CA ILE A 131 25.16 0.25 -20.39
C ILE A 131 25.34 -0.34 -21.81
N VAL A 132 24.28 -0.89 -22.42
CA VAL A 132 24.38 -1.68 -23.69
C VAL A 132 23.47 -1.16 -24.80
N ALA A 133 22.39 -0.45 -24.46
CA ALA A 133 21.33 -0.14 -25.42
C ALA A 133 21.35 1.33 -25.86
N GLY A 134 20.94 1.59 -27.10
CA GLY A 134 20.80 2.96 -27.61
C GLY A 134 19.73 3.78 -26.87
N TYR A 135 19.80 5.10 -26.96
CA TYR A 135 18.89 6.05 -26.29
C TYR A 135 17.40 5.73 -26.43
N ILE A 136 16.98 5.11 -27.54
CA ILE A 136 15.59 4.69 -27.80
C ILE A 136 15.12 3.66 -26.76
N VAL A 137 15.96 2.67 -26.39
CA VAL A 137 15.59 1.64 -25.40
C VAL A 137 15.44 2.26 -24.02
N ILE A 138 16.32 3.20 -23.65
CA ILE A 138 16.24 3.94 -22.39
C ILE A 138 14.94 4.76 -22.33
N LEU A 139 14.59 5.44 -23.42
CA LEU A 139 13.35 6.21 -23.52
C LEU A 139 12.10 5.32 -23.35
N LEU A 140 12.05 4.17 -24.04
CA LEU A 140 10.93 3.23 -23.95
C LEU A 140 10.80 2.62 -22.54
N LEU A 141 11.91 2.25 -21.89
CA LEU A 141 11.90 1.76 -20.52
C LEU A 141 11.44 2.85 -19.54
N SER A 142 11.90 4.08 -19.73
CA SER A 142 11.52 5.22 -18.89
C SER A 142 10.02 5.53 -19.03
N ALA A 143 9.48 5.51 -20.26
CA ALA A 143 8.06 5.66 -20.51
C ALA A 143 7.23 4.52 -19.88
N SER A 144 7.75 3.29 -19.90
CA SER A 144 7.13 2.13 -19.26
C SER A 144 7.09 2.28 -17.73
N ILE A 145 8.19 2.73 -17.13
CA ILE A 145 8.27 3.04 -15.69
C ILE A 145 7.26 4.14 -15.33
N ALA A 146 7.22 5.24 -16.08
CA ALA A 146 6.27 6.33 -15.85
C ALA A 146 4.80 5.85 -15.91
N THR A 147 4.47 5.01 -16.89
CA THR A 147 3.13 4.42 -17.05
C THR A 147 2.75 3.51 -15.88
N ALA A 148 3.70 2.72 -15.40
CA ALA A 148 3.49 1.81 -14.29
C ALA A 148 3.39 2.57 -12.94
N ILE A 149 4.18 3.63 -12.73
CA ILE A 149 4.03 4.56 -11.59
C ILE A 149 2.65 5.21 -11.61
N TYR A 150 2.23 5.75 -12.76
CA TYR A 150 0.90 6.34 -12.92
C TYR A 150 -0.20 5.35 -12.54
N THR A 151 -0.11 4.12 -13.05
CA THR A 151 -1.07 3.05 -12.74
C THR A 151 -1.10 2.74 -11.24
N PHE A 152 0.06 2.61 -10.61
CA PHE A 152 0.18 2.33 -9.18
C PHE A 152 -0.44 3.44 -8.33
N VAL A 153 -0.06 4.70 -8.58
CA VAL A 153 -0.58 5.87 -7.86
C VAL A 153 -2.09 6.00 -8.06
N LYS A 154 -2.59 5.82 -9.29
CA LYS A 154 -4.01 5.92 -9.59
C LYS A 154 -4.82 4.87 -8.82
N LEU A 155 -4.39 3.61 -8.82
CA LEU A 155 -5.04 2.53 -8.08
C LEU A 155 -4.96 2.72 -6.56
N TYR A 156 -3.83 3.23 -6.06
CA TYR A 156 -3.67 3.56 -4.65
C TYR A 156 -4.69 4.62 -4.21
N LEU A 157 -4.80 5.72 -4.95
CA LEU A 157 -5.75 6.80 -4.65
C LEU A 157 -7.20 6.31 -4.72
N THR A 158 -7.55 5.52 -5.73
CA THR A 158 -8.89 4.92 -5.85
C THR A 158 -9.19 3.99 -4.69
N ASN A 159 -8.26 3.11 -4.32
CA ASN A 159 -8.42 2.19 -3.18
C ASN A 159 -8.57 2.95 -1.86
N LYS A 160 -7.83 4.05 -1.67
CA LYS A 160 -7.98 4.91 -0.50
C LYS A 160 -9.41 5.44 -0.39
N LYS A 161 -9.98 5.96 -1.49
CA LYS A 161 -11.37 6.44 -1.53
C LYS A 161 -12.37 5.32 -1.25
N LEU A 162 -12.23 4.18 -1.92
CA LEU A 162 -13.12 3.03 -1.74
C LEU A 162 -13.10 2.48 -0.31
N ARG A 163 -11.95 2.46 0.36
CA ARG A 163 -11.86 2.01 1.74
C ARG A 163 -12.55 2.97 2.72
N VAL A 164 -12.50 4.28 2.45
CA VAL A 164 -13.26 5.27 3.23
C VAL A 164 -14.77 5.05 3.05
N GLU A 165 -15.23 4.80 1.82
CA GLU A 165 -16.66 4.54 1.54
C GLU A 165 -17.20 3.28 2.24
N VAL A 166 -16.36 2.26 2.48
CA VAL A 166 -16.77 0.99 3.11
C VAL A 166 -16.58 1.02 4.63
N GLY A 167 -16.04 2.11 5.19
CA GLY A 167 -15.69 2.18 6.61
C GLY A 167 -14.41 1.41 7.00
N MET A 168 -13.76 0.72 6.05
CA MET A 168 -12.53 -0.07 6.25
C MET A 168 -11.29 0.74 6.62
N ILE A 169 -11.28 2.02 6.24
CA ILE A 169 -10.42 3.00 6.90
C ILE A 169 -11.40 3.79 7.75
N PRO A 170 -11.38 3.64 9.08
CA PRO A 170 -12.24 4.45 9.91
C PRO A 170 -11.86 5.90 9.65
N ASN A 171 -12.90 6.71 9.44
CA ASN A 171 -12.89 8.10 9.01
C ASN A 171 -11.74 8.89 9.65
N SER A 172 -10.56 8.90 9.02
CA SER A 172 -9.33 9.56 9.47
C SER A 172 -8.94 9.48 10.96
N SER A 173 -9.62 8.71 11.82
CA SER A 173 -9.49 8.77 13.29
C SER A 173 -8.44 7.81 13.86
N PHE A 174 -7.78 7.02 13.01
CA PHE A 174 -6.69 6.09 13.39
C PHE A 174 -5.37 6.39 12.69
N TYR A 175 -5.35 7.43 11.86
CA TYR A 175 -4.18 8.29 11.83
C TYR A 175 -4.46 9.26 12.94
N ILE A 176 -3.48 9.55 13.79
CA ILE A 176 -3.52 10.85 14.48
C ILE A 176 -3.79 11.89 13.36
N PRO A 177 -4.96 12.53 13.30
CA PRO A 177 -5.24 13.44 12.21
C PRO A 177 -4.26 14.59 12.41
N ILE A 178 -3.38 14.81 11.43
CA ILE A 178 -2.48 15.98 11.43
C ILE A 178 -3.28 17.26 11.67
N ASP A 179 -4.57 17.25 11.30
CA ASP A 179 -5.49 18.37 11.35
C ASP A 179 -6.33 18.44 12.65
N LYS A 180 -6.32 17.42 13.52
CA LYS A 180 -7.06 17.41 14.82
C LYS A 180 -6.16 17.27 16.06
N LEU A 181 -4.84 17.31 15.92
CA LEU A 181 -3.89 17.36 17.04
C LEU A 181 -3.46 18.78 17.46
N TYR A 182 -4.33 19.76 17.23
CA TYR A 182 -4.22 21.12 17.73
C TYR A 182 -3.11 22.01 17.14
N ASP A 183 -3.41 23.30 17.31
CA ASP A 183 -2.80 24.50 16.76
C ASP A 183 -1.27 24.50 16.85
N LYS A 184 -0.61 24.98 15.80
CA LYS A 184 0.86 25.01 15.59
C LYS A 184 1.61 25.89 16.61
N LYS A 185 0.97 26.27 17.72
CA LYS A 185 1.31 27.38 18.62
C LYS A 185 1.87 26.97 19.98
N THR A 186 1.81 25.71 20.42
CA THR A 186 2.05 25.38 21.85
C THR A 186 3.30 24.56 22.17
N GLY A 187 4.10 24.10 21.20
CA GLY A 187 5.32 23.35 21.51
C GLY A 187 6.36 23.31 20.39
N GLN A 188 7.64 23.26 20.78
CA GLN A 188 8.76 23.08 19.85
C GLN A 188 8.76 21.64 19.33
N VAL A 189 8.38 21.44 18.06
CA VAL A 189 8.40 20.13 17.41
C VAL A 189 9.84 19.72 17.09
N ILE A 190 10.23 18.54 17.54
CA ILE A 190 11.53 17.95 17.24
C ILE A 190 11.36 16.83 16.22
N THR A 191 12.00 16.96 15.08
CA THR A 191 11.97 15.95 14.03
C THR A 191 13.23 15.09 14.06
N LYS A 192 13.05 13.77 14.03
CA LYS A 192 14.14 12.79 13.92
C LYS A 192 13.91 11.88 12.72
N TRP A 193 14.99 11.59 12.00
CA TRP A 193 14.97 10.73 10.83
C TRP A 193 15.50 9.35 11.20
N LYS A 194 14.74 8.31 10.87
CA LYS A 194 15.14 6.91 11.01
C LYS A 194 14.81 6.22 9.70
N ILE A 195 15.82 5.97 8.89
CA ILE A 195 15.66 5.25 7.62
C ILE A 195 15.87 3.75 7.89
N ALA A 196 15.13 2.91 7.19
CA ALA A 196 15.33 1.46 7.21
C ALA A 196 15.16 0.81 8.59
N TRP A 197 14.34 1.40 9.46
CA TRP A 197 14.06 0.85 10.79
C TRP A 197 13.25 -0.45 10.74
N TYR A 198 12.49 -0.67 9.67
CA TYR A 198 11.72 -1.90 9.41
C TYR A 198 12.56 -3.18 9.49
N TYR A 199 13.88 -3.09 9.25
CA TYR A 199 14.78 -4.24 9.31
C TYR A 199 15.38 -4.47 10.70
N SER A 200 15.10 -3.59 11.67
CA SER A 200 15.49 -3.76 13.08
C SER A 200 14.40 -3.18 14.00
N PRO A 201 13.19 -3.78 13.98
CA PRO A 201 12.03 -3.28 14.71
C PRO A 201 12.29 -3.13 16.23
N ASP A 202 13.00 -4.08 16.83
CA ASP A 202 13.39 -4.05 18.24
C ASP A 202 14.11 -2.76 18.65
N ARG A 203 14.97 -2.24 17.78
CA ARG A 203 15.76 -1.03 18.04
C ARG A 203 14.90 0.22 17.95
N ILE A 204 13.95 0.27 17.02
CA ILE A 204 13.06 1.45 16.91
C ILE A 204 12.09 1.49 18.08
N GLU A 205 11.56 0.33 18.51
CA GLU A 205 10.69 0.25 19.68
C GLU A 205 11.41 0.79 20.92
N THR A 206 12.59 0.26 21.22
CA THR A 206 13.40 0.69 22.37
C THR A 206 13.76 2.18 22.27
N TRP A 207 14.10 2.66 21.08
CA TRP A 207 14.40 4.07 20.87
C TRP A 207 13.18 4.97 21.12
N LEU A 208 11.99 4.58 20.66
CA LEU A 208 10.76 5.33 20.91
C LEU A 208 10.39 5.35 22.40
N GLU A 209 10.48 4.19 23.06
CA GLU A 209 10.23 4.09 24.51
C GLU A 209 11.17 5.04 25.30
N ASN A 210 12.45 5.08 24.94
CA ASN A 210 13.42 5.98 25.58
C ASN A 210 13.14 7.46 25.30
N MET A 211 12.59 7.81 24.14
CA MET A 211 12.19 9.17 23.82
C MET A 211 11.03 9.63 24.72
N GLU A 212 10.01 8.78 24.93
CA GLU A 212 8.87 9.09 25.81
C GLU A 212 9.30 9.28 27.27
N ILE A 213 10.25 8.46 27.76
CA ILE A 213 10.81 8.59 29.12
C ILE A 213 11.56 9.92 29.30
N GLN A 214 12.11 10.48 28.22
CA GLN A 214 12.75 11.80 28.23
C GLN A 214 11.77 12.96 28.09
N GLY A 215 10.46 12.68 28.03
CA GLY A 215 9.40 13.66 27.78
C GLY A 215 9.29 14.06 26.30
N PHE A 216 9.91 13.32 25.38
CA PHE A 216 9.68 13.51 23.95
C PHE A 216 8.56 12.57 23.49
N ASN A 217 7.34 13.11 23.54
CA ASN A 217 6.13 12.38 23.21
C ASN A 217 5.98 12.30 21.69
N LEU A 218 5.79 11.10 21.15
CA LEU A 218 5.65 10.89 19.72
C LEU A 218 4.36 11.54 19.22
N TYR A 219 4.52 12.59 18.41
CA TYR A 219 3.43 13.34 17.79
C TYR A 219 2.91 12.67 16.51
N GLY A 220 3.81 12.07 15.73
CA GLY A 220 3.41 11.35 14.53
C GLY A 220 4.56 11.00 13.61
N LEU A 221 4.23 10.22 12.57
CA LEU A 221 5.19 9.81 11.54
C LEU A 221 4.82 10.42 10.18
N SER A 222 5.82 10.56 9.30
CA SER A 222 5.55 10.84 7.89
C SER A 222 4.83 9.68 7.21
N ASN A 223 4.20 9.95 6.06
CA ASN A 223 3.47 8.94 5.29
C ASN A 223 4.30 7.71 4.88
N LEU A 224 5.63 7.86 4.80
CA LEU A 224 6.57 6.76 4.50
C LEU A 224 7.12 6.08 5.76
N GLY A 225 6.83 6.63 6.94
CA GLY A 225 7.27 6.12 8.23
C GLY A 225 8.72 6.43 8.58
N SER A 226 9.46 7.20 7.78
CA SER A 226 10.90 7.45 8.01
C SER A 226 11.21 8.67 8.89
N THR A 227 10.20 9.52 9.12
CA THR A 227 10.33 10.77 9.87
C THR A 227 9.44 10.69 11.09
N PHE A 228 10.01 10.92 12.27
CA PHE A 228 9.35 10.87 13.56
C PHE A 228 9.34 12.27 14.14
N ASN A 229 8.15 12.80 14.38
CA ASN A 229 7.97 14.11 14.99
C ASN A 229 7.60 13.92 16.45
N PHE A 230 8.23 14.69 17.33
CA PHE A 230 8.02 14.66 18.76
C PHE A 230 7.65 16.04 19.27
N ILE A 231 6.88 16.08 20.35
CA ILE A 231 6.62 17.29 21.15
C ILE A 231 7.20 17.05 22.54
N LYS A 232 7.81 18.07 23.11
CA LYS A 232 8.32 18.01 24.48
C LYS A 232 7.18 18.24 25.47
N GLU A 233 6.86 17.24 26.26
CA GLU A 233 5.79 17.20 27.25
C GLU A 233 6.28 16.47 28.52
N GLU A 234 5.36 16.08 29.40
CA GLU A 234 5.68 15.28 30.57
C GLU A 234 6.11 13.86 30.17
N PRO A 235 7.19 13.33 30.80
CA PRO A 235 7.60 11.95 30.62
C PRO A 235 6.49 10.95 30.90
N ARG A 236 6.33 9.97 30.00
CA ARG A 236 5.36 8.89 30.14
C ARG A 236 5.94 7.55 29.71
N LYS A 237 5.34 6.47 30.21
CA LYS A 237 5.76 5.10 29.87
C LYS A 237 4.80 4.54 28.82
N ILE A 238 5.26 4.56 27.58
CA ILE A 238 4.55 3.94 26.46
C ILE A 238 5.35 2.76 25.95
N LYS A 239 4.68 1.62 25.75
CA LYS A 239 5.22 0.50 25.00
C LYS A 239 4.91 0.69 23.52
N TYR A 240 5.95 0.64 22.69
CA TYR A 240 5.81 0.51 21.25
C TYR A 240 6.02 -0.93 20.79
N CYS A 241 5.18 -1.38 19.87
CA CYS A 241 5.32 -2.67 19.20
C CYS A 241 5.14 -2.50 17.71
N THR A 242 6.12 -2.96 16.96
CA THR A 242 6.08 -3.00 15.51
C THR A 242 5.69 -4.40 15.06
N ASP A 243 4.79 -4.47 14.09
CA ASP A 243 4.33 -5.74 13.55
C ASP A 243 4.30 -5.76 12.03
N PHE A 244 4.50 -6.96 11.47
CA PHE A 244 4.74 -7.26 10.07
C PHE A 244 3.74 -8.29 9.60
N GLN A 245 2.82 -7.83 8.76
CA GLN A 245 1.76 -8.64 8.18
C GLN A 245 1.86 -8.63 6.65
N ASN A 246 1.88 -9.81 6.04
CA ASN A 246 1.82 -9.93 4.57
C ASN A 246 0.45 -9.49 4.04
N ASN A 247 -0.59 -9.70 4.83
CA ASN A 247 -1.97 -9.35 4.49
C ASN A 247 -2.79 -9.15 5.77
N ALA A 248 -2.67 -7.99 6.43
CA ALA A 248 -3.52 -7.67 7.57
C ALA A 248 -4.97 -7.48 7.11
N SER A 249 -5.87 -8.33 7.63
CA SER A 249 -7.33 -8.19 7.55
C SER A 249 -7.80 -7.04 8.43
N GLU A 250 -9.08 -6.73 8.37
CA GLU A 250 -9.71 -5.74 9.23
C GLU A 250 -9.78 -6.22 10.68
N ASP A 251 -10.16 -7.49 10.87
CA ASP A 251 -10.21 -8.18 12.16
C ASP A 251 -8.89 -8.07 12.94
N TYR A 252 -7.75 -8.06 12.25
CA TYR A 252 -6.43 -7.86 12.87
C TYR A 252 -6.34 -6.52 13.59
N TYR A 253 -6.80 -5.43 12.98
CA TYR A 253 -6.73 -4.10 13.58
C TYR A 253 -7.75 -3.94 14.72
N GLU A 254 -8.95 -4.50 14.53
CA GLU A 254 -9.99 -4.46 15.56
C GLU A 254 -9.59 -5.23 16.81
N PHE A 255 -8.99 -6.42 16.65
CA PHE A 255 -8.49 -7.24 17.75
C PHE A 255 -7.49 -6.47 18.63
N HIS A 256 -6.48 -5.83 18.04
CA HIS A 256 -5.50 -5.06 18.79
C HIS A 256 -6.10 -3.81 19.45
N LYS A 257 -7.03 -3.14 18.77
CA LYS A 257 -7.76 -2.00 19.32
C LYS A 257 -8.60 -2.39 20.55
N GLN A 258 -9.31 -3.51 20.49
CA GLN A 258 -10.07 -4.05 21.62
C GLN A 258 -9.15 -4.40 22.80
N ALA A 259 -7.91 -4.83 22.53
CA ALA A 259 -6.88 -5.06 23.55
C ALA A 259 -6.23 -3.77 24.11
N GLY A 260 -6.72 -2.58 23.73
CA GLY A 260 -6.25 -1.28 24.21
C GLY A 260 -4.98 -0.77 23.51
N TRP A 261 -4.58 -1.35 22.38
CA TRP A 261 -3.49 -0.83 21.57
C TRP A 261 -3.96 0.28 20.65
N GLN A 262 -3.17 1.34 20.55
CA GLN A 262 -3.39 2.45 19.63
C GLN A 262 -2.50 2.30 18.40
N LEU A 263 -3.09 2.29 17.21
CA LEU A 263 -2.36 2.24 15.95
C LEU A 263 -1.79 3.64 15.66
N ILE A 264 -0.47 3.74 15.57
CA ILE A 264 0.24 5.00 15.30
C ILE A 264 0.61 5.12 13.81
N PHE A 265 0.98 4.01 13.18
CA PHE A 265 1.40 4.02 11.79
C PHE A 265 1.06 2.71 11.09
N THR A 266 0.75 2.80 9.80
CA THR A 266 0.71 1.66 8.88
C THR A 266 1.44 2.03 7.60
N SER A 267 2.27 1.13 7.09
CA SER A 267 2.97 1.36 5.84
C SER A 267 1.98 1.54 4.67
N PRO A 268 2.29 2.43 3.70
CA PRO A 268 1.42 2.66 2.56
C PRO A 268 1.47 1.52 1.54
N PHE A 269 2.49 0.67 1.60
CA PHE A 269 2.74 -0.40 0.62
C PHE A 269 2.04 -1.69 1.03
N GLY A 270 1.24 -2.24 0.11
CA GLY A 270 0.26 -3.29 0.42
C GLY A 270 0.80 -4.72 0.58
N TRP A 271 2.08 -4.99 0.29
CA TRP A 271 2.63 -6.36 0.30
C TRP A 271 3.36 -6.71 1.59
N GLN A 272 3.81 -5.66 2.28
CA GLN A 272 4.58 -5.71 3.51
C GLN A 272 3.98 -4.65 4.41
N LYS A 273 2.86 -4.99 5.06
CA LYS A 273 2.21 -4.08 5.99
C LYS A 273 3.01 -4.09 7.27
N TRP A 274 3.73 -3.00 7.47
CA TRP A 274 4.32 -2.68 8.75
C TRP A 274 3.35 -1.82 9.52
N THR A 275 3.11 -2.18 10.77
CA THR A 275 2.27 -1.40 11.68
C THR A 275 3.08 -1.05 12.91
N LEU A 276 2.85 0.13 13.45
CA LEU A 276 3.39 0.58 14.74
C LEU A 276 2.22 0.78 15.68
N TRP A 277 2.21 0.00 16.74
CA TRP A 277 1.24 0.06 17.83
C TRP A 277 1.88 0.67 19.06
N SER A 278 1.06 1.34 19.86
CA SER A 278 1.46 1.91 21.14
C SER A 278 0.46 1.58 22.23
N LYS A 279 0.93 1.44 23.46
CA LYS A 279 0.08 1.28 24.65
C LYS A 279 0.78 1.90 25.85
N GLU A 280 0.13 2.88 26.47
CA GLU A 280 0.59 3.49 27.71
C GLU A 280 0.35 2.54 28.90
N TYR A 281 1.24 2.58 29.88
CA TYR A 281 1.14 1.78 31.10
C TYR A 281 1.72 2.52 32.30
N LYS A 282 1.19 2.24 33.49
CA LYS A 282 1.66 2.85 34.74
C LYS A 282 2.83 2.07 35.33
N GLU A 283 3.56 2.70 36.26
CA GLU A 283 4.69 2.07 36.95
C GLU A 283 4.30 0.83 37.78
N SER A 284 3.05 0.80 38.26
CA SER A 284 2.47 -0.34 38.99
C SER A 284 1.94 -1.45 38.08
N GLU A 285 1.89 -1.24 36.76
CA GLU A 285 1.34 -2.20 35.80
C GLU A 285 2.45 -3.01 35.13
N THR A 286 2.14 -4.25 34.80
CA THR A 286 3.05 -5.07 33.99
C THR A 286 3.18 -4.46 32.59
N LYS A 287 4.42 -4.40 32.10
CA LYS A 287 4.71 -3.87 30.76
C LYS A 287 3.87 -4.65 29.73
N PRO A 288 3.04 -3.97 28.91
CA PRO A 288 2.18 -4.67 27.97
C PRO A 288 3.01 -5.35 26.88
N GLU A 289 2.58 -6.52 26.44
CA GLU A 289 3.19 -7.23 25.30
C GLU A 289 2.13 -7.47 24.23
N LEU A 290 2.48 -7.21 22.96
CA LEU A 290 1.56 -7.42 21.83
C LEU A 290 1.32 -8.92 21.58
N TYR A 291 2.32 -9.74 21.91
CA TYR A 291 2.31 -11.18 21.73
C TYR A 291 2.31 -11.86 23.09
N SER A 292 1.38 -12.79 23.33
CA SER A 292 1.30 -13.52 24.60
C SER A 292 2.37 -14.61 24.72
N ASN A 293 2.92 -15.10 23.59
CA ASN A 293 3.87 -16.22 23.58
C ASN A 293 5.19 -15.83 22.90
N LYS A 294 6.31 -16.14 23.57
CA LYS A 294 7.68 -15.94 23.07
C LYS A 294 7.93 -16.64 21.74
N THR A 295 7.30 -17.80 21.51
CA THR A 295 7.46 -18.55 20.26
C THR A 295 6.90 -17.79 19.05
N ASP A 296 5.84 -17.02 19.22
CA ASP A 296 5.25 -16.24 18.15
C ASP A 296 6.11 -15.03 17.78
N VAL A 297 6.75 -14.40 18.77
CA VAL A 297 7.74 -13.35 18.56
C VAL A 297 8.92 -13.86 17.72
N LEU A 298 9.43 -15.06 18.02
CA LEU A 298 10.52 -15.68 17.26
C LEU A 298 10.09 -16.09 15.84
N LYS A 299 8.89 -16.64 15.68
CA LYS A 299 8.33 -16.94 14.34
C LYS A 299 8.20 -15.68 13.50
N HIS A 300 7.68 -14.61 14.08
CA HIS A 300 7.58 -13.30 13.44
C HIS A 300 8.96 -12.80 13.01
N ALA A 301 9.96 -12.81 13.91
CA ALA A 301 11.30 -12.34 13.61
C ALA A 301 11.99 -13.17 12.51
N LYS A 302 11.82 -14.50 12.54
CA LYS A 302 12.29 -15.40 11.49
C LYS A 302 11.66 -15.08 10.14
N LYS A 303 10.35 -14.83 10.12
CA LYS A 303 9.61 -14.46 8.90
C LYS A 303 10.15 -13.18 8.29
N VAL A 304 10.41 -12.15 9.09
CA VAL A 304 11.04 -10.90 8.65
C VAL A 304 12.41 -11.18 8.03
N ALA A 305 13.29 -11.89 8.75
CA ALA A 305 14.63 -12.22 8.26
C ALA A 305 14.61 -13.01 6.95
N VAL A 306 13.79 -14.05 6.84
CA VAL A 306 13.69 -14.88 5.62
C VAL A 306 13.11 -14.07 4.46
N THR A 307 12.06 -13.29 4.69
CA THR A 307 11.40 -12.50 3.63
C THR A 307 12.36 -11.51 2.99
N PHE A 308 13.09 -10.74 3.81
CA PHE A 308 14.02 -9.75 3.28
C PHE A 308 15.27 -10.38 2.67
N SER A 309 15.81 -11.45 3.25
CA SER A 309 16.92 -12.18 2.64
C SER A 309 16.55 -12.76 1.27
N LEU A 310 15.38 -13.39 1.13
CA LEU A 310 14.93 -13.92 -0.17
C LEU A 310 14.66 -12.81 -1.20
N MET A 311 14.20 -11.64 -0.75
CA MET A 311 13.93 -10.51 -1.63
C MET A 311 15.21 -9.83 -2.13
N PHE A 312 16.21 -9.68 -1.24
CA PHE A 312 17.42 -8.92 -1.54
C PHE A 312 18.59 -9.77 -2.03
N LEU A 313 18.69 -11.04 -1.66
CA LEU A 313 19.80 -11.90 -2.08
C LEU A 313 19.91 -12.02 -3.61
N PRO A 314 18.83 -12.25 -4.38
CA PRO A 314 18.92 -12.27 -5.84
C PRO A 314 19.44 -10.95 -6.42
N LEU A 315 19.04 -9.80 -5.85
CA LEU A 315 19.55 -8.49 -6.27
C LEU A 315 21.05 -8.37 -6.02
N LEU A 316 21.50 -8.76 -4.83
CA LEU A 316 22.92 -8.74 -4.47
C LEU A 316 23.74 -9.56 -5.47
N LEU A 317 23.27 -10.77 -5.80
CA LEU A 317 23.94 -11.64 -6.76
C LEU A 317 23.96 -11.04 -8.18
N ILE A 318 22.85 -10.42 -8.62
CA ILE A 318 22.80 -9.72 -9.92
C ILE A 318 23.80 -8.57 -9.95
N TYR A 319 23.82 -7.69 -8.95
CA TYR A 319 24.75 -6.56 -8.92
C TYR A 319 26.21 -7.00 -8.79
N LEU A 320 26.49 -8.09 -8.06
CA LEU A 320 27.84 -8.69 -8.03
C LEU A 320 28.25 -9.23 -9.40
N ALA A 321 27.36 -9.95 -10.09
CA ALA A 321 27.63 -10.44 -11.44
C ALA A 321 27.89 -9.28 -12.42
N LEU A 322 27.19 -8.15 -12.27
CA LEU A 322 27.42 -6.95 -13.07
C LEU A 322 28.78 -6.33 -12.82
N ILE A 323 29.21 -6.22 -11.56
CA ILE A 323 30.56 -5.73 -11.24
C ILE A 323 31.61 -6.60 -11.91
N VAL A 324 31.50 -7.92 -11.78
CA VAL A 324 32.42 -8.87 -12.44
C VAL A 324 32.41 -8.68 -13.95
N PHE A 325 31.22 -8.58 -14.55
CA PHE A 325 31.07 -8.34 -15.99
C PHE A 325 31.76 -7.04 -16.44
N PHE A 326 31.60 -5.93 -15.71
CA PHE A 326 32.25 -4.66 -16.06
C PHE A 326 33.76 -4.68 -15.89
N ILE A 327 34.27 -5.34 -14.86
CA ILE A 327 35.72 -5.52 -14.70
C ILE A 327 36.29 -6.33 -15.86
N LEU A 328 35.62 -7.41 -16.28
CA LEU A 328 36.05 -8.22 -17.42
C LEU A 328 36.01 -7.46 -18.74
N LEU A 329 35.00 -6.61 -18.96
CA LEU A 329 34.92 -5.72 -20.13
C LEU A 329 36.03 -4.67 -20.11
N ASN A 330 36.30 -4.05 -18.95
CA ASN A 330 37.38 -3.07 -18.77
C ASN A 330 38.73 -3.66 -19.17
N ASN A 331 39.04 -4.88 -18.72
CA ASN A 331 40.30 -5.53 -19.01
C ASN A 331 40.51 -5.84 -20.51
N ARG A 332 39.44 -5.84 -21.31
CA ARG A 332 39.50 -6.07 -22.77
C ARG A 332 39.51 -4.77 -23.58
N ALA A 333 39.08 -3.65 -23.00
CA ALA A 333 38.99 -2.37 -23.70
C ALA A 333 40.29 -1.57 -23.54
N ASN A 334 40.90 -1.19 -24.66
CA ASN A 334 42.04 -0.27 -24.67
C ASN A 334 41.79 0.85 -25.71
N PRO A 335 41.70 2.13 -25.29
CA PRO A 335 41.72 2.63 -23.91
C PRO A 335 40.44 2.31 -23.13
N ILE A 336 40.52 2.27 -21.80
CA ILE A 336 39.36 2.01 -20.93
C ILE A 336 38.42 3.23 -20.91
N PRO A 337 37.16 3.09 -21.36
CA PRO A 337 36.19 4.17 -21.28
C PRO A 337 35.83 4.51 -19.81
N PRO A 338 35.87 5.78 -19.38
CA PRO A 338 35.53 6.19 -18.00
C PRO A 338 34.13 5.74 -17.54
N ILE A 339 33.19 5.62 -18.47
CA ILE A 339 31.81 5.18 -18.20
C ILE A 339 31.75 3.79 -17.55
N LEU A 340 32.68 2.89 -17.89
CA LEU A 340 32.68 1.53 -17.35
C LEU A 340 33.11 1.49 -15.87
N TRP A 341 34.04 2.36 -15.45
CA TRP A 341 34.37 2.53 -14.03
C TRP A 341 33.22 3.13 -13.24
N MET A 342 32.52 4.13 -13.81
CA MET A 342 31.32 4.70 -13.21
C MET A 342 30.25 3.61 -12.93
N ASN A 343 30.07 2.66 -13.85
CA ASN A 343 29.13 1.55 -13.68
C ASN A 343 29.50 0.61 -12.52
N VAL A 344 30.79 0.36 -12.30
CA VAL A 344 31.25 -0.42 -11.13
C VAL A 344 30.88 0.31 -9.84
N PHE A 345 31.17 1.61 -9.74
CA PHE A 345 30.86 2.39 -8.54
C PHE A 345 29.35 2.49 -8.27
N ILE A 346 28.54 2.72 -9.30
CA ILE A 346 27.08 2.76 -9.16
C ILE A 346 26.53 1.42 -8.68
N SER A 347 27.08 0.30 -9.18
CA SER A 347 26.63 -1.05 -8.79
C SER A 347 26.97 -1.41 -7.34
N LEU A 348 27.95 -0.76 -6.71
CA LEU A 348 28.27 -0.94 -5.29
C LEU A 348 27.20 -0.38 -4.36
N ILE A 349 26.50 0.69 -4.76
CA ILE A 349 25.51 1.38 -3.92
C ILE A 349 24.36 0.41 -3.53
N PRO A 350 23.68 -0.27 -4.47
CA PRO A 350 22.65 -1.27 -4.14
C PRO A 350 23.17 -2.43 -3.30
N ILE A 351 24.42 -2.87 -3.51
CA ILE A 351 25.01 -3.98 -2.75
C ILE A 351 25.13 -3.59 -1.27
N ILE A 352 25.65 -2.40 -0.99
CA ILE A 352 25.81 -1.90 0.37
C ILE A 352 24.42 -1.68 1.00
N GLU A 353 23.49 -1.07 0.28
CA GLU A 353 22.14 -0.77 0.77
C GLU A 353 21.35 -2.05 1.11
N PHE A 354 21.13 -2.93 0.12
CA PHE A 354 20.36 -4.15 0.30
C PHE A 354 21.08 -5.19 1.17
N GLY A 355 22.41 -5.19 1.17
CA GLY A 355 23.24 -5.98 2.08
C GLY A 355 23.04 -5.53 3.53
N SER A 356 23.03 -4.21 3.79
CA SER A 356 22.75 -3.66 5.11
C SER A 356 21.34 -4.03 5.59
N PHE A 357 20.33 -3.96 4.72
CA PHE A 357 18.95 -4.32 5.08
C PHE A 357 18.81 -5.80 5.44
N SER A 358 19.38 -6.68 4.62
CA SER A 358 19.39 -8.13 4.87
C SER A 358 20.09 -8.47 6.18
N LEU A 359 21.27 -7.88 6.40
CA LEU A 359 22.05 -8.10 7.62
C LEU A 359 21.30 -7.63 8.86
N ARG A 360 20.69 -6.44 8.83
CA ARG A 360 19.88 -5.92 9.95
C ARG A 360 18.72 -6.86 10.31
N ALA A 361 18.01 -7.36 9.30
CA ALA A 361 16.88 -8.29 9.49
C ALA A 361 17.31 -9.64 10.07
N ILE A 362 18.45 -10.17 9.60
CA ILE A 362 19.05 -11.41 10.15
C ILE A 362 19.50 -11.20 11.59
N LEU A 363 20.22 -10.11 11.86
CA LEU A 363 20.68 -9.79 13.21
C LEU A 363 19.52 -9.53 14.17
N TYR A 364 18.40 -8.97 13.70
CA TYR A 364 17.17 -8.82 14.48
C TYR A 364 16.68 -10.18 14.98
N TYR A 365 16.56 -11.17 14.09
CA TYR A 365 16.18 -12.52 14.48
C TYR A 365 17.14 -13.12 15.53
N PHE A 366 18.47 -13.00 15.31
CA PHE A 366 19.45 -13.54 16.26
C PHE A 366 19.42 -12.84 17.62
N ARG A 367 19.20 -11.51 17.66
CA ARG A 367 19.04 -10.77 18.92
C ARG A 367 17.84 -11.27 19.72
N LEU A 368 16.70 -11.48 19.08
CA LEU A 368 15.51 -12.00 19.76
C LEU A 368 15.70 -13.47 20.17
N LYS A 369 16.34 -14.29 19.33
CA LYS A 369 16.67 -15.67 19.68
C LYS A 369 17.53 -15.74 20.94
N LYS A 370 18.54 -14.87 21.07
CA LYS A 370 19.38 -14.77 22.27
C LYS A 370 18.62 -14.24 23.50
N LYS A 371 17.57 -13.44 23.31
CA LYS A 371 16.76 -12.88 24.41
C LYS A 371 15.77 -13.90 25.00
N TYR A 372 15.27 -14.82 24.18
CA TYR A 372 14.20 -15.75 24.56
C TYR A 372 14.63 -17.22 24.70
N ASN A 373 15.84 -17.55 24.25
CA ASN A 373 16.56 -18.76 24.69
C ASN A 373 17.36 -18.41 25.94
#